data_AF-A0A6M1XUK2-F1
#
_entry.id   AF-A0A6M1XUK2-F1
#
_cell.length_a   1.000
_cell.length_b   1.000
_cell.length_c   1.000
_cell.angle_alpha   90.00
_cell.angle_beta   90.00
_cell.angle_gamma   90.00
#
_symmetry.space_group_name_H-M   'P 1'
#
loop_
_entity.id
_entity.type
_entity.pdbx_description
1 polymer ?
#
loop_
_entity_poly.entity_id
_entity_poly.type
_entity_poly.pdbx_seq_one_letter_code
_entity_poly.pdbx_strand_id
1 'polypeptide(L)'
;TQYAVAGENAGAVIGTDHAAENVTAFFTKYGDGGADILPLFRLNKRQGKALLKELGAPEALYLKIPTADLEDDKPLVADEVALGVTYDAIDDYLEGKKVSETDQQTIENWYKKGQHKRHLPITIFDDFWK
;
A
#
# COMPACT_ATOMS: atom_id res chain seq x y z
N THR A 1 15.76 0.47 -14.93
CA THR A 1 14.53 0.58 -14.10
C THR A 1 13.50 -0.42 -14.62
N GLN A 2 12.43 -0.70 -13.87
CA GLN A 2 11.36 -1.59 -14.34
C GLN A 2 10.75 -1.09 -15.67
N TYR A 3 10.52 0.21 -15.79
CA TYR A 3 10.05 0.83 -17.03
C TYR A 3 11.03 0.74 -18.21
N ALA A 4 12.35 0.74 -17.97
CA ALA A 4 13.33 0.53 -19.05
C ALA A 4 13.19 -0.86 -19.65
N VAL A 5 13.07 -1.89 -18.80
CA VAL A 5 12.85 -3.28 -19.24
C VAL A 5 11.51 -3.40 -19.98
N ALA A 6 10.44 -2.81 -19.45
CA ALA A 6 9.14 -2.81 -20.12
C ALA A 6 9.22 -2.14 -21.51
N GLY A 7 9.90 -1.00 -21.64
CA GLY A 7 10.09 -0.30 -22.91
C GLY A 7 10.85 -1.13 -23.95
N GLU A 8 11.91 -1.83 -23.53
CA GLU A 8 12.70 -2.71 -24.41
C GLU A 8 11.94 -3.96 -24.87
N ASN A 9 10.98 -4.43 -24.07
CA ASN A 9 10.25 -5.67 -24.30
C ASN A 9 8.80 -5.47 -24.77
N ALA A 10 8.39 -4.23 -25.08
CA ALA A 10 6.99 -3.87 -25.35
C ALA A 10 6.01 -4.40 -24.27
N GLY A 11 6.44 -4.36 -23.01
CA GLY A 11 5.71 -4.84 -21.84
C GLY A 11 5.05 -3.73 -21.03
N ALA A 12 4.49 -4.11 -19.88
CA ALA A 12 3.88 -3.22 -18.89
C ALA A 12 4.47 -3.49 -17.50
N VAL A 13 4.51 -2.45 -16.66
CA VAL A 13 4.97 -2.54 -15.26
C VAL A 13 3.82 -2.90 -14.35
N ILE A 14 3.95 -4.01 -13.63
CA ILE A 14 3.00 -4.43 -12.60
C ILE A 14 3.34 -3.75 -11.28
N GLY A 15 2.37 -3.07 -10.67
CA GLY A 15 2.49 -2.51 -9.33
C GLY A 15 1.84 -3.43 -8.31
N THR A 16 2.29 -3.34 -7.06
CA THR A 16 1.83 -4.20 -5.95
C THR A 16 0.89 -3.50 -4.99
N ASP A 17 0.52 -2.24 -5.25
CA ASP A 17 -0.40 -1.47 -4.39
C ASP A 17 -1.71 -2.24 -4.21
N HIS A 18 -2.12 -2.29 -2.95
CA HIS A 18 -3.33 -2.97 -2.49
C HIS A 18 -4.03 -2.10 -1.44
N ALA A 19 -5.27 -2.41 -1.07
CA ALA A 19 -6.12 -1.51 -0.27
C ALA A 19 -5.47 -1.04 1.05
N ALA A 20 -4.77 -1.93 1.75
CA ALA A 20 -4.09 -1.58 3.01
C ALA A 20 -2.91 -0.61 2.85
N GLU A 21 -2.19 -0.62 1.72
CA GLU A 21 -1.14 0.37 1.39
C GLU A 21 -1.76 1.65 0.83
N ASN A 22 -2.80 1.50 0.00
CA ASN A 22 -3.47 2.61 -0.65
C ASN A 22 -4.15 3.55 0.35
N VAL A 23 -4.85 3.00 1.36
CA VAL A 23 -5.56 3.78 2.37
C VAL A 23 -4.61 4.59 3.23
N THR A 24 -3.43 4.04 3.54
CA THR A 24 -2.38 4.71 4.31
C THR A 24 -1.42 5.54 3.45
N ALA A 25 -1.55 5.45 2.12
CA ALA A 25 -0.63 6.03 1.15
C ALA A 25 0.84 5.62 1.38
N PHE A 26 1.03 4.37 1.84
CA PHE A 26 2.31 3.82 2.27
C PHE A 26 3.08 3.22 1.09
N PHE A 27 3.38 4.07 0.13
CA PHE A 27 4.18 3.80 -1.07
C PHE A 27 4.91 5.07 -1.47
N THR A 28 6.00 4.95 -2.23
CA THR A 28 6.71 6.11 -2.77
C THR A 28 6.03 6.59 -4.05
N LYS A 29 5.62 7.88 -4.08
CA LYS A 29 4.99 8.48 -5.26
C LYS A 29 5.99 8.47 -6.42
N TYR A 30 5.60 7.89 -7.56
CA TYR A 30 6.46 7.66 -8.74
C TYR A 30 7.64 6.70 -8.51
N GLY A 31 7.70 6.04 -7.35
CA GLY A 31 8.58 4.90 -7.08
C GLY A 31 7.82 3.61 -7.34
N ASP A 32 7.61 2.81 -6.30
CA ASP A 32 6.74 1.63 -6.30
C ASP A 32 5.27 1.98 -6.61
N GLY A 33 4.82 3.21 -6.31
CA GLY A 33 3.51 3.70 -6.75
C GLY A 33 3.40 4.03 -8.24
N GLY A 34 4.49 3.95 -9.01
CA GLY A 34 4.49 4.14 -10.46
C GLY A 34 4.37 2.81 -11.20
N ALA A 35 3.18 2.49 -11.68
CA ALA A 35 2.91 1.25 -12.42
C ALA A 35 1.77 1.43 -13.43
N ASP A 36 1.68 0.48 -14.37
CA ASP A 36 0.65 0.49 -15.42
C ASP A 36 -0.59 -0.33 -15.00
N ILE A 37 -0.40 -1.42 -14.25
CA ILE A 37 -1.46 -2.36 -13.85
C ILE A 37 -1.33 -2.73 -12.37
N LEU A 38 -2.44 -2.73 -11.64
CA LEU A 38 -2.51 -3.07 -10.21
C LEU A 38 -3.42 -4.30 -9.97
N PRO A 39 -2.89 -5.54 -10.07
CA PRO A 39 -3.70 -6.76 -9.93
C PRO A 39 -4.17 -7.03 -8.50
N LEU A 40 -3.52 -6.41 -7.50
CA LEU A 40 -3.86 -6.57 -6.08
C LEU A 40 -4.82 -5.48 -5.56
N PHE A 41 -5.24 -4.57 -6.43
CA PHE A 41 -6.09 -3.46 -6.03
C PHE A 41 -7.39 -3.95 -5.38
N ARG A 42 -7.80 -3.25 -4.31
CA ARG A 42 -8.92 -3.61 -3.41
C ARG A 42 -8.70 -4.76 -2.42
N LEU A 43 -7.63 -5.53 -2.53
CA LEU A 43 -7.32 -6.55 -1.51
C LEU A 43 -6.71 -5.89 -0.28
N ASN A 44 -7.13 -6.30 0.91
CA ASN A 44 -6.45 -5.95 2.15
C ASN A 44 -5.31 -6.94 2.47
N LYS A 45 -4.55 -6.74 3.54
CA LYS A 45 -3.31 -7.50 3.78
C LYS A 45 -3.60 -8.98 4.03
N ARG A 46 -4.61 -9.29 4.84
CA ARG A 46 -5.02 -10.68 5.12
C ARG A 46 -5.66 -11.38 3.92
N GLN A 47 -6.35 -10.66 3.03
CA GLN A 47 -6.85 -11.24 1.78
C GLN A 47 -5.70 -11.60 0.84
N GLY A 48 -4.68 -10.75 0.73
CA GLY A 48 -3.45 -11.08 0.00
C GLY A 48 -2.74 -12.31 0.57
N LYS A 49 -2.66 -12.41 1.90
CA LYS A 49 -2.15 -13.60 2.60
C LYS A 49 -2.97 -14.86 2.31
N ALA A 50 -4.30 -14.76 2.30
CA ALA A 50 -5.19 -15.87 1.97
C ALA A 50 -4.98 -16.38 0.53
N LEU A 51 -4.82 -15.45 -0.43
CA LEU A 51 -4.50 -15.80 -1.82
C LEU A 51 -3.15 -16.50 -1.95
N LEU A 52 -2.10 -16.01 -1.29
CA LEU A 52 -0.79 -16.67 -1.29
C LEU A 52 -0.87 -18.10 -0.74
N LYS A 53 -1.63 -18.30 0.34
CA LYS A 53 -1.87 -19.62 0.91
C LYS A 53 -2.60 -20.54 -0.07
N GLU A 54 -3.66 -20.05 -0.71
CA GLU A 54 -4.42 -20.81 -1.71
C GLU A 54 -3.56 -21.21 -2.92
N LEU A 55 -2.66 -20.33 -3.34
CA LEU A 55 -1.70 -20.59 -4.43
C LEU A 55 -0.54 -21.52 -4.02
N GLY A 56 -0.51 -22.02 -2.78
CA GLY A 56 0.54 -22.91 -2.29
C GLY A 56 1.89 -22.24 -2.07
N ALA A 57 1.91 -20.93 -1.82
CA ALA A 57 3.15 -20.21 -1.53
C ALA A 57 3.78 -20.70 -0.20
N PRO A 58 5.12 -20.70 -0.07
CA PRO A 58 5.78 -21.00 1.19
C PRO A 58 5.35 -20.06 2.32
N GLU A 59 5.11 -20.61 3.52
CA GLU A 59 4.59 -19.82 4.66
C GLU A 59 5.48 -18.64 5.03
N ALA A 60 6.79 -18.79 4.87
CA ALA A 60 7.78 -17.74 5.13
C ALA A 60 7.53 -16.46 4.31
N LEU A 61 6.86 -16.53 3.16
CA LEU A 61 6.56 -15.36 2.33
C LEU A 61 5.38 -14.53 2.86
N TYR A 62 4.38 -15.17 3.47
CA TYR A 62 3.14 -14.51 3.89
C TYR A 62 2.97 -14.41 5.41
N LEU A 63 3.85 -15.03 6.19
CA LEU A 63 3.96 -14.87 7.65
C LEU A 63 5.06 -13.91 8.07
N LYS A 64 5.92 -13.44 7.15
CA LYS A 64 6.96 -12.47 7.48
C LYS A 64 6.35 -11.16 7.98
N ILE A 65 7.07 -10.49 8.87
CA ILE A 65 6.71 -9.12 9.31
C ILE A 65 6.92 -8.18 8.11
N PRO A 66 5.90 -7.39 7.71
CA PRO A 66 6.05 -6.41 6.63
C PRO A 66 7.01 -5.27 7.02
N THR A 67 7.91 -4.93 6.10
CA THR A 67 8.91 -3.87 6.23
C THR A 67 9.16 -3.23 4.87
N ALA A 68 9.18 -1.90 4.78
CA ALA A 68 9.54 -1.18 3.55
C ALA A 68 11.04 -1.24 3.22
N ASP A 69 11.90 -1.39 4.24
CA ASP A 69 13.37 -1.49 4.12
C ASP A 69 14.02 -0.37 3.27
N LEU A 70 13.63 0.88 3.53
CA LEU A 70 14.05 2.07 2.77
C LEU A 70 15.05 2.98 3.50
N GLU A 71 15.28 2.81 4.80
CA GLU A 71 16.10 3.71 5.62
C GLU A 71 17.48 3.09 5.91
N ASP A 72 18.55 3.66 5.34
CA ASP A 72 19.94 3.21 5.57
C ASP A 72 20.34 3.25 7.06
N ASP A 73 19.83 4.25 7.79
CA ASP A 73 20.14 4.47 9.22
C ASP A 73 19.23 3.67 10.17
N LYS A 74 18.14 3.09 9.65
CA LYS A 74 17.16 2.28 10.41
C LYS A 74 16.63 1.14 9.52
N PRO A 75 17.49 0.18 9.16
CA PRO A 75 17.06 -0.93 8.31
C PRO A 75 15.93 -1.72 8.97
N LEU A 76 15.01 -2.24 8.16
CA LEU A 76 13.93 -3.12 8.59
C LEU A 76 12.94 -2.55 9.64
N VAL A 77 12.70 -1.23 9.66
CA VAL A 77 11.58 -0.68 10.44
C VAL A 77 10.28 -1.33 9.96
N ALA A 78 9.55 -1.94 10.89
CA ALA A 78 8.25 -2.52 10.60
C ALA A 78 7.24 -1.45 10.21
N ASP A 79 6.44 -1.74 9.18
CA ASP A 79 5.49 -0.77 8.61
C ASP A 79 4.50 -0.27 9.67
N GLU A 80 4.05 -1.17 10.56
CA GLU A 80 3.12 -0.84 11.65
C GLU A 80 3.69 0.19 12.64
N VAL A 81 5.01 0.17 12.85
CA VAL A 81 5.70 1.15 13.71
C VAL A 81 5.73 2.52 13.03
N ALA A 82 6.01 2.55 11.72
CA ALA A 82 6.00 3.78 10.94
C ALA A 82 4.59 4.37 10.78
N LEU A 83 3.58 3.51 10.65
CA LEU A 83 2.19 3.88 10.46
C LEU A 83 1.49 4.27 11.77
N GLY A 84 1.93 3.70 12.91
CA GLY A 84 1.27 3.86 14.20
C GLY A 84 -0.08 3.12 14.29
N VAL A 85 -0.30 2.13 13.43
CA VAL A 85 -1.51 1.29 13.38
C VAL A 85 -1.14 -0.08 12.79
N THR A 86 -1.78 -1.16 13.26
CA THR A 86 -1.50 -2.51 12.78
C THR A 86 -2.23 -2.83 11.47
N TYR A 87 -1.72 -3.78 10.70
CA TYR A 87 -2.42 -4.29 9.53
C TYR A 87 -3.75 -4.94 9.88
N ASP A 88 -3.86 -5.58 11.04
CA ASP A 88 -5.14 -6.15 11.47
C ASP A 88 -6.21 -5.07 11.70
N ALA A 89 -5.84 -3.94 12.29
CA ALA A 89 -6.74 -2.80 12.46
C ALA A 89 -7.10 -2.14 11.12
N ILE A 90 -6.12 -1.99 10.21
CA ILE A 90 -6.37 -1.50 8.84
C ILE A 90 -7.33 -2.43 8.10
N ASP A 91 -7.08 -3.74 8.14
CA ASP A 91 -7.89 -4.74 7.45
C ASP A 91 -9.31 -4.79 8.02
N ASP A 92 -9.47 -4.74 9.35
CA ASP A 92 -10.77 -4.68 10.01
C ASP A 92 -11.55 -3.41 9.62
N TYR A 93 -10.88 -2.25 9.58
CA TYR A 93 -11.47 -0.99 9.12
C TYR A 93 -11.94 -1.08 7.65
N LEU A 94 -11.10 -1.61 6.76
CA LEU A 94 -11.42 -1.79 5.34
C LEU A 94 -12.54 -2.82 5.11
N GLU A 95 -12.69 -3.80 6.01
CA GLU A 95 -13.78 -4.78 6.01
C GLU A 95 -15.08 -4.24 6.64
N GLY A 96 -15.10 -2.99 7.11
CA GLY A 96 -16.26 -2.35 7.73
C GLY A 96 -16.55 -2.85 9.16
N LYS A 97 -15.57 -3.45 9.82
CA LYS A 97 -15.68 -3.86 11.23
C LYS A 97 -15.41 -2.68 12.17
N LYS A 98 -15.80 -2.86 13.43
CA LYS A 98 -15.52 -1.89 14.48
C LYS A 98 -14.04 -1.95 14.88
N VAL A 99 -13.37 -0.80 14.86
CA VAL A 99 -12.01 -0.59 15.35
C VAL A 99 -12.01 0.42 16.50
N SER A 100 -10.87 0.62 17.15
CA SER A 100 -10.74 1.66 18.18
C SER A 100 -10.85 3.06 17.55
N GLU A 101 -11.30 4.05 18.33
CA GLU A 101 -11.35 5.45 17.86
C GLU A 101 -9.95 5.96 17.46
N THR A 102 -8.92 5.52 18.19
CA THR A 102 -7.52 5.86 17.89
C THR A 102 -7.07 5.30 16.54
N ASP A 103 -7.33 4.01 16.27
CA ASP A 103 -6.95 3.39 14.99
C ASP A 103 -7.69 4.02 13.81
N GLN A 104 -9.01 4.24 13.96
CA GLN A 104 -9.81 4.91 12.96
C GLN A 104 -9.25 6.30 12.64
N GLN A 105 -8.97 7.11 13.67
CA GLN A 105 -8.41 8.44 13.47
C GLN A 105 -7.04 8.40 12.79
N THR A 106 -6.18 7.46 13.15
CA THR A 106 -4.86 7.26 12.52
C THR A 106 -5.00 6.92 11.03
N ILE A 107 -5.88 5.96 10.68
CA ILE A 107 -6.13 5.54 9.29
C ILE A 107 -6.69 6.71 8.47
N GLU A 108 -7.71 7.41 8.98
CA GLU A 108 -8.30 8.55 8.27
C GLU A 108 -7.32 9.72 8.10
N ASN A 109 -6.43 9.94 9.07
CA ASN A 109 -5.39 10.96 8.98
C ASN A 109 -4.38 10.62 7.87
N TRP A 110 -3.95 9.37 7.77
CA TRP A 110 -3.11 8.92 6.67
C TRP A 110 -3.81 9.05 5.32
N TYR A 111 -5.08 8.67 5.25
CA TYR A 111 -5.88 8.84 4.06
C TYR A 111 -5.92 10.30 3.61
N LYS A 112 -6.26 11.23 4.50
CA LYS A 112 -6.29 12.68 4.18
C LYS A 112 -4.89 13.20 3.79
N LYS A 113 -3.86 12.93 4.60
CA LYS A 113 -2.49 13.41 4.36
C LYS A 113 -1.91 12.90 3.04
N GLY A 114 -2.20 11.65 2.68
CA GLY A 114 -1.70 10.99 1.48
C GLY A 114 -2.54 11.19 0.22
N GLN A 115 -3.61 11.99 0.26
CA GLN A 115 -4.58 12.14 -0.82
C GLN A 115 -3.94 12.49 -2.18
N HIS A 116 -2.91 13.32 -2.16
CA HIS A 116 -2.16 13.71 -3.35
C HIS A 116 -1.42 12.55 -4.04
N LYS A 117 -1.18 11.42 -3.36
CA LYS A 117 -0.51 10.25 -3.97
C LYS A 117 -1.46 9.40 -4.82
N ARG A 118 -2.78 9.54 -4.63
CA ARG A 118 -3.83 8.80 -5.35
C ARG A 118 -4.49 9.58 -6.47
N HIS A 119 -3.98 10.79 -6.75
CA HIS A 119 -4.45 11.65 -7.83
C HIS A 119 -3.30 11.98 -8.77
N LEU A 120 -3.65 12.29 -10.03
CA LEU A 120 -2.75 12.92 -10.97
C LEU A 120 -2.25 14.28 -10.42
N PRO A 121 -1.18 14.86 -11.01
CA PRO A 121 -0.75 16.21 -10.64
C PRO A 121 -1.90 17.21 -10.69
N ILE A 122 -1.99 18.06 -9.66
CA ILE A 122 -3.06 19.05 -9.51
C ILE A 122 -3.00 20.06 -10.65
N THR A 123 -4.14 20.31 -11.26
CA THR A 123 -4.39 21.34 -12.27
C THR A 123 -5.42 22.35 -11.76
N ILE A 124 -5.70 23.38 -12.56
CA ILE A 124 -6.74 24.38 -12.25
C ILE A 124 -8.17 23.81 -12.25
N PHE A 125 -8.36 22.58 -12.71
CA PHE A 125 -9.67 21.90 -12.77
C PHE A 125 -9.92 20.98 -11.57
N ASP A 126 -8.95 20.81 -10.67
CA ASP A 126 -9.04 19.90 -9.54
C ASP A 126 -9.53 20.58 -8.27
N ASP A 127 -10.46 19.92 -7.57
CA ASP A 127 -11.07 20.42 -6.33
C ASP A 127 -10.75 19.57 -5.10
N PHE A 128 -10.13 18.40 -5.26
CA PHE A 128 -9.94 17.43 -4.17
C PHE A 128 -9.03 17.93 -3.03
N TRP A 129 -8.20 18.94 -3.29
CA TRP A 129 -7.21 19.49 -2.35
C TRP A 129 -7.71 20.73 -1.60
N LYS A 130 -8.85 21.28 -2.00
CA LYS A 130 -9.47 22.48 -1.40
C LYS A 130 -10.10 22.13 -0.06
#